data_AF-A0A3G1KYN6-F1
#
_entry.id   AF-A0A3G1KYN6-F1
#
_cell.length_a   1.000
_cell.length_b   1.000
_cell.length_c   1.000
_cell.angle_alpha   90.00
_cell.angle_beta   90.00
_cell.angle_gamma   90.00
#
_symmetry.space_group_name_H-M   'P 1'
#
loop_
_entity.id
_entity.type
_entity.pdbx_description
1 polymer ?
#
loop_
_entity_poly.entity_id
_entity_poly.type
_entity_poly.pdbx_seq_one_letter_code
_entity_poly.pdbx_strand_id
1 'polypeptide(L)'
;MKNNQTMTNKISHYLATESGKDEEVILFGFKLFTSFILGYLVLIVLAVKLGIFYETITAGLTVSFFRTFSGGAHASSQWRCNLIGLLILIPIGFFVKYDYLAVNPFLGYLLLLTTILGIWSTYIYAPADTPGKPVTSQVQKKYLRRISFTLLFVWSILCIFLVLYEKNLLINRLIFASCLGMVWQIFSITPIGYLFVHFLDSLLKIITERRRENEPDIC
;
A
#
# COMPACT_ATOMS: atom_id res chain seq x y z
N MET A 1 11.50 -30.50 18.11
CA MET A 1 11.75 -29.20 17.44
C MET A 1 12.25 -29.47 16.02
N LYS A 2 11.35 -29.56 15.03
CA LYS A 2 11.76 -29.86 13.64
C LYS A 2 12.33 -28.59 13.01
N ASN A 3 13.64 -28.61 12.81
CA ASN A 3 14.44 -27.59 12.15
C ASN A 3 14.08 -27.55 10.65
N ASN A 4 12.99 -26.87 10.30
CA ASN A 4 12.59 -26.65 8.92
C ASN A 4 13.34 -25.40 8.41
N GLN A 5 14.63 -25.56 8.10
CA GLN A 5 15.44 -24.48 7.52
C GLN A 5 14.95 -24.18 6.10
N THR A 6 13.98 -23.28 5.97
CA THR A 6 13.60 -22.69 4.69
C THR A 6 14.80 -21.93 4.10
N MET A 7 14.90 -21.90 2.76
CA MET A 7 15.93 -21.17 2.01
C MET A 7 16.09 -19.71 2.49
N THR A 8 14.99 -19.11 2.94
CA THR A 8 14.90 -17.80 3.58
C THR A 8 15.77 -17.65 4.83
N ASN A 9 15.86 -18.65 5.70
CA ASN A 9 16.65 -18.60 6.94
C ASN A 9 18.14 -18.66 6.62
N LYS A 10 18.55 -19.47 5.64
CA LYS A 10 19.95 -19.58 5.23
C LYS A 10 20.48 -18.28 4.62
N ILE A 11 19.68 -17.65 3.76
CA ILE A 11 20.02 -16.34 3.16
C ILE A 11 20.04 -15.24 4.24
N SER A 12 19.09 -15.25 5.18
CA SER A 12 19.04 -14.25 6.26
C SER A 12 20.24 -14.37 7.20
N HIS A 13 20.62 -15.59 7.58
CA HIS A 13 21.81 -15.86 8.39
C HIS A 13 23.09 -15.36 7.70
N TYR A 14 23.25 -15.64 6.40
CA TYR A 14 24.40 -15.16 5.61
C TYR A 14 24.46 -13.63 5.55
N LEU A 15 23.33 -12.98 5.28
CA LEU A 15 23.26 -11.52 5.23
C LEU A 15 23.49 -10.88 6.62
N ALA A 16 23.10 -11.55 7.71
CA ALA A 16 23.32 -11.08 9.08
C ALA A 16 24.79 -11.11 9.45
N THR A 17 25.46 -12.23 9.14
CA THR A 17 26.90 -12.39 9.38
C THR A 17 27.73 -11.40 8.58
N GLU A 18 27.38 -11.13 7.32
CA GLU A 18 28.10 -10.16 6.48
C GLU A 18 27.82 -8.69 6.81
N SER A 19 26.60 -8.36 7.26
CA SER A 19 26.21 -6.96 7.51
C SER A 19 26.37 -6.50 8.96
N GLY A 20 26.68 -7.40 9.89
CA GLY A 20 26.78 -7.13 11.32
C GLY A 20 25.45 -6.70 11.97
N LYS A 21 24.32 -6.92 11.29
CA LYS A 21 22.97 -6.62 11.77
C LYS A 21 22.31 -7.85 12.36
N ASP A 22 21.35 -7.62 13.25
CA ASP A 22 20.55 -8.67 13.87
C ASP A 22 19.84 -9.53 12.81
N GLU A 23 20.03 -10.84 12.90
CA GLU A 23 19.46 -11.83 11.98
C GLU A 23 17.93 -11.75 11.94
N GLU A 24 17.28 -11.47 13.08
CA GLU A 24 15.82 -11.36 13.14
C GLU A 24 15.31 -10.16 12.31
N VAL A 25 16.04 -9.05 12.33
CA VAL A 25 15.72 -7.84 11.56
C VAL A 25 15.84 -8.11 10.06
N ILE A 26 16.89 -8.84 9.65
CA ILE A 26 17.08 -9.21 8.25
C ILE A 26 16.03 -10.20 7.79
N LEU A 27 15.74 -11.22 8.59
CA LEU A 27 14.72 -12.21 8.29
C LEU A 27 13.34 -11.57 8.14
N PHE A 28 12.99 -10.63 9.03
CA PHE A 28 11.75 -9.88 8.94
C PHE A 28 11.70 -9.03 7.66
N GLY A 29 12.77 -8.28 7.37
CA GLY A 29 12.87 -7.46 6.16
C GLY A 29 12.74 -8.30 4.88
N PHE A 30 13.39 -9.45 4.82
CA PHE A 30 13.33 -10.36 3.68
C PHE A 30 11.93 -10.97 3.50
N LYS A 31 11.27 -11.36 4.59
CA LYS A 31 9.87 -11.86 4.55
C LYS A 31 8.92 -10.77 4.03
N LEU A 32 9.08 -9.54 4.50
CA LEU A 32 8.28 -8.41 4.05
C LEU A 32 8.49 -8.14 2.54
N PHE A 33 9.75 -8.10 2.10
CA PHE A 33 10.11 -7.88 0.70
C PHE A 33 9.59 -8.98 -0.23
N THR A 34 9.79 -10.25 0.15
CA THR A 34 9.31 -11.41 -0.63
C THR A 34 7.80 -11.37 -0.77
N SER A 35 7.08 -11.10 0.32
CA SER A 35 5.63 -11.04 0.26
C SER A 35 5.12 -9.83 -0.51
N PHE A 36 5.84 -8.70 -0.48
CA PHE A 36 5.52 -7.54 -1.31
C PHE A 36 5.60 -7.88 -2.81
N ILE A 37 6.70 -8.53 -3.24
CA ILE A 37 6.87 -8.99 -4.63
C ILE A 37 5.75 -9.94 -5.02
N LEU A 38 5.49 -10.98 -4.24
CA LEU A 38 4.43 -11.94 -4.54
C LEU A 38 3.04 -11.28 -4.60
N GLY A 39 2.76 -10.33 -3.70
CA GLY A 39 1.52 -9.56 -3.72
C GLY A 39 1.36 -8.75 -5.01
N TYR A 40 2.41 -8.06 -5.45
CA TYR A 40 2.41 -7.30 -6.69
C TYR A 40 2.32 -8.17 -7.93
N LEU A 41 2.98 -9.34 -7.95
CA LEU A 41 2.85 -10.28 -9.07
C LEU A 41 1.40 -10.73 -9.25
N VAL A 42 0.71 -11.07 -8.15
CA VAL A 42 -0.71 -11.44 -8.20
C VAL A 42 -1.56 -10.26 -8.67
N LEU A 43 -1.32 -9.05 -8.15
CA LEU A 43 -2.01 -7.84 -8.58
C LEU A 43 -1.86 -7.59 -10.08
N ILE A 44 -0.63 -7.70 -10.61
CA ILE A 44 -0.32 -7.53 -12.03
C ILE A 44 -1.07 -8.55 -12.88
N VAL A 45 -0.98 -9.84 -12.53
CA VAL A 45 -1.65 -10.92 -13.28
C VAL A 45 -3.16 -10.69 -13.34
N LEU A 46 -3.79 -10.32 -12.22
CA LEU A 46 -5.21 -10.01 -12.18
C LEU A 46 -5.54 -8.75 -13.00
N ALA A 47 -4.79 -7.67 -12.82
CA ALA A 47 -5.05 -6.42 -13.51
C ALA A 47 -4.89 -6.54 -15.04
N VAL A 48 -3.92 -7.34 -15.53
CA VAL A 48 -3.78 -7.66 -16.95
C VAL A 48 -4.98 -8.46 -17.46
N LYS A 49 -5.38 -9.53 -16.75
CA LYS A 49 -6.55 -10.36 -17.13
C LYS A 49 -7.85 -9.56 -17.20
N LEU A 50 -8.00 -8.58 -16.32
CA LEU A 50 -9.16 -7.69 -16.25
C LEU A 50 -9.02 -6.45 -17.16
N GLY A 51 -7.87 -6.26 -17.81
CA GLY A 51 -7.58 -5.15 -18.70
C GLY A 51 -7.55 -3.78 -18.01
N ILE A 52 -7.27 -3.71 -16.71
CA ILE A 52 -7.17 -2.50 -15.87
C ILE A 52 -5.72 -2.25 -15.39
N PHE A 53 -4.75 -2.78 -16.14
CA PHE A 53 -3.35 -2.84 -15.73
C PHE A 53 -2.78 -1.47 -15.35
N TYR A 54 -2.86 -0.49 -16.26
CA TYR A 54 -2.22 0.80 -16.05
C TYR A 54 -2.83 1.57 -14.87
N GLU A 55 -4.15 1.51 -14.73
CA GLU A 55 -4.90 2.19 -13.68
C GLU A 55 -4.61 1.58 -12.31
N THR A 56 -4.73 0.25 -12.18
CA THR A 56 -4.47 -0.46 -10.93
C THR A 56 -3.02 -0.33 -10.47
N ILE A 57 -2.06 -0.46 -11.38
CA ILE A 57 -0.63 -0.36 -11.02
C ILE A 57 -0.26 1.07 -10.66
N THR A 58 -0.79 2.07 -11.34
CA THR A 58 -0.57 3.48 -10.97
C THR A 58 -1.09 3.75 -9.56
N ALA A 59 -2.33 3.34 -9.25
CA ALA A 59 -2.88 3.48 -7.90
C ALA A 59 -2.02 2.73 -6.85
N GLY A 60 -1.63 1.49 -7.13
CA GLY A 60 -0.83 0.67 -6.23
C GLY A 60 0.55 1.27 -5.93
N LEU A 61 1.23 1.77 -6.97
CA LEU A 61 2.53 2.44 -6.84
C LEU A 61 2.41 3.70 -6.00
N THR A 62 1.39 4.53 -6.24
CA THR A 62 1.13 5.72 -5.41
C THR A 62 0.94 5.32 -3.95
N VAL A 63 0.07 4.34 -3.66
CA VAL A 63 -0.13 3.85 -2.29
C VAL A 63 1.19 3.40 -1.67
N SER A 64 1.96 2.55 -2.37
CA SER A 64 3.17 1.94 -1.81
C SER A 64 4.29 2.96 -1.57
N PHE A 65 4.44 3.91 -2.49
CA PHE A 65 5.46 4.95 -2.40
C PHE A 65 5.20 5.88 -1.22
N PHE A 66 3.97 6.38 -1.07
CA PHE A 66 3.60 7.24 0.05
C PHE A 66 3.57 6.49 1.39
N ARG A 67 3.12 5.24 1.39
CA ARG A 67 3.06 4.39 2.59
C ARG A 67 4.43 4.14 3.21
N THR A 68 5.47 4.04 2.38
CA THR A 68 6.85 3.81 2.84
C THR A 68 7.31 4.86 3.85
N PHE A 69 6.84 6.10 3.71
CA PHE A 69 7.25 7.23 4.57
C PHE A 69 6.17 7.66 5.56
N SER A 70 4.89 7.59 5.16
CA SER A 70 3.77 8.02 6.00
C SER A 70 3.26 6.93 6.94
N GLY A 71 3.58 5.65 6.71
CA GLY A 71 3.09 4.52 7.48
C GLY A 71 1.65 4.13 7.10
N GLY A 72 0.93 3.53 8.05
CA GLY A 72 -0.51 3.24 7.93
C GLY A 72 -0.94 1.88 8.46
N ALA A 73 -2.23 1.61 8.40
CA ALA A 73 -2.86 0.42 8.97
C ALA A 73 -2.36 -0.89 8.34
N HIS A 74 -1.92 -1.85 9.16
CA HIS A 74 -1.47 -3.17 8.72
C HIS A 74 -2.40 -4.28 9.24
N ALA A 75 -2.59 -5.32 8.43
CA ALA A 75 -3.25 -6.55 8.84
C ALA A 75 -2.34 -7.40 9.75
N SER A 76 -2.91 -8.29 10.55
CA SER A 76 -2.14 -9.17 11.45
C SER A 76 -1.34 -10.25 10.72
N SER A 77 -1.44 -10.35 9.39
CA SER A 77 -0.51 -11.12 8.57
C SER A 77 -0.27 -10.48 7.21
N GLN A 78 0.93 -10.70 6.66
CA GLN A 78 1.34 -10.12 5.39
C GLN A 78 0.50 -10.61 4.20
N TRP A 79 0.06 -11.88 4.20
CA TRP A 79 -0.79 -12.40 3.13
C TRP A 79 -2.18 -11.77 3.14
N ARG A 80 -2.78 -11.53 4.33
CA ARG A 80 -4.05 -10.79 4.47
C ARG A 80 -3.90 -9.35 4.02
N CYS A 81 -2.77 -8.72 4.35
CA CYS A 81 -2.46 -7.37 3.87
C CYS A 81 -2.44 -7.31 2.34
N ASN A 82 -1.81 -8.29 1.68
CA ASN A 82 -1.81 -8.38 0.22
C ASN A 82 -3.24 -8.57 -0.32
N LEU A 83 -4.05 -9.45 0.28
CA LEU A 83 -5.43 -9.68 -0.14
C LEU A 83 -6.31 -8.43 0.02
N ILE A 84 -6.19 -7.70 1.14
CA ILE A 84 -6.85 -6.41 1.33
C ILE A 84 -6.40 -5.43 0.25
N GLY A 85 -5.10 -5.37 -0.05
CA GLY A 85 -4.57 -4.56 -1.15
C GLY A 85 -5.23 -4.88 -2.49
N LEU A 86 -5.40 -6.16 -2.83
CA LEU A 86 -6.12 -6.59 -4.04
C LEU A 86 -7.59 -6.13 -4.01
N LEU A 87 -8.28 -6.34 -2.89
CA LEU A 87 -9.69 -5.96 -2.71
C LEU A 87 -9.94 -4.46 -2.85
N ILE A 88 -8.91 -3.62 -2.67
CA ILE A 88 -9.02 -2.17 -2.81
C ILE A 88 -8.54 -1.69 -4.18
N LEU A 89 -7.37 -2.15 -4.63
CA LEU A 89 -6.73 -1.64 -5.84
C LEU A 89 -7.42 -2.11 -7.13
N ILE A 90 -8.02 -3.31 -7.12
CA ILE A 90 -8.76 -3.82 -8.28
C ILE A 90 -10.03 -3.00 -8.54
N PRO A 91 -10.91 -2.75 -7.55
CA PRO A 91 -12.05 -1.84 -7.74
C PRO A 91 -11.66 -0.43 -8.17
N ILE A 92 -10.56 0.12 -7.62
CA ILE A 92 -10.04 1.42 -8.08
C ILE A 92 -9.72 1.39 -9.58
N GLY A 93 -9.04 0.34 -10.06
CA GLY A 93 -8.73 0.19 -11.48
C GLY A 93 -9.97 0.11 -12.37
N PHE A 94 -10.99 -0.62 -11.94
CA PHE A 94 -12.29 -0.65 -12.63
C PHE A 94 -12.94 0.73 -12.70
N PHE A 95 -13.06 1.40 -11.55
CA PHE A 95 -13.70 2.71 -11.47
C PHE A 95 -12.99 3.74 -12.36
N VAL A 96 -11.66 3.76 -12.37
CA VAL A 96 -10.90 4.64 -13.27
C VAL A 96 -11.10 4.26 -14.73
N LYS A 97 -11.14 2.97 -15.06
CA LYS A 97 -11.25 2.54 -16.47
C LYS A 97 -12.60 2.88 -17.06
N TYR A 98 -13.69 2.66 -16.32
CA TYR A 98 -15.05 2.75 -16.86
C TYR A 98 -15.72 4.10 -16.57
N ASP A 99 -15.41 4.76 -15.44
CA ASP A 99 -16.14 5.97 -15.01
C ASP A 99 -15.36 7.27 -15.25
N TYR A 100 -14.11 7.20 -15.73
CA TYR A 100 -13.27 8.38 -15.90
C TYR A 100 -13.87 9.47 -16.78
N LEU A 101 -14.61 9.13 -17.84
CA LEU A 101 -15.17 10.15 -18.74
C LEU A 101 -16.16 11.08 -18.03
N ALA A 102 -16.92 10.57 -17.06
CA ALA A 102 -17.82 11.37 -16.25
C ALA A 102 -17.06 12.25 -15.25
N VAL A 103 -15.88 11.81 -14.79
CA VAL A 103 -15.06 12.49 -13.79
C VAL A 103 -14.07 13.48 -14.39
N ASN A 104 -13.70 13.32 -15.67
CA ASN A 104 -12.69 14.15 -16.36
C ASN A 104 -12.89 15.67 -16.15
N PRO A 105 -14.10 16.24 -16.31
CA PRO A 105 -14.31 17.67 -16.08
C PRO A 105 -14.01 18.12 -14.65
N PHE A 106 -14.07 17.21 -13.68
CA PHE A 106 -13.88 17.47 -12.26
C PHE A 106 -12.49 17.08 -11.74
N LEU A 107 -11.60 16.56 -12.60
CA LEU A 107 -10.29 16.03 -12.19
C LEU A 107 -9.44 17.06 -11.44
N GLY A 108 -9.47 18.34 -11.86
CA GLY A 108 -8.76 19.42 -11.18
C GLY A 108 -9.25 19.66 -9.75
N TYR A 109 -10.58 19.65 -9.54
CA TYR A 109 -11.17 19.79 -8.20
C TYR A 109 -10.84 18.60 -7.31
N LEU A 110 -10.88 17.39 -7.86
CA LEU A 110 -10.50 16.18 -7.13
C LEU A 110 -9.02 16.21 -6.71
N LEU A 111 -8.14 16.66 -7.59
CA LEU A 111 -6.70 16.80 -7.30
C LEU A 111 -6.46 17.83 -6.18
N LEU A 112 -7.14 18.97 -6.23
CA LEU A 112 -7.08 19.99 -5.19
C LEU A 112 -7.56 19.44 -3.84
N LEU A 113 -8.73 18.78 -3.83
CA LEU A 113 -9.30 18.17 -2.63
C LEU A 113 -8.36 17.11 -2.04
N THR A 114 -7.81 16.22 -2.89
CA THR A 114 -6.88 15.18 -2.47
C THR A 114 -5.60 15.78 -1.88
N THR A 115 -5.10 16.88 -2.44
CA THR A 115 -3.93 17.59 -1.93
C THR A 115 -4.22 18.21 -0.55
N ILE A 116 -5.35 18.89 -0.38
CA ILE A 116 -5.75 19.50 0.91
C ILE A 116 -5.89 18.42 2.00
N LEU A 117 -6.61 17.34 1.69
CA LEU A 117 -6.80 16.22 2.61
C LEU A 117 -5.47 15.53 2.92
N GLY A 118 -4.58 15.41 1.94
CA GLY A 118 -3.24 14.84 2.12
C GLY A 118 -2.36 15.67 3.04
N ILE A 119 -2.39 17.00 2.92
CA ILE A 119 -1.64 17.91 3.80
C ILE A 119 -2.16 17.76 5.23
N TRP A 120 -3.48 17.82 5.40
CA TRP A 120 -4.13 17.69 6.69
C TRP A 120 -3.83 16.34 7.36
N SER A 121 -4.00 15.23 6.64
CA SER A 121 -3.75 13.90 7.19
C SER A 121 -2.28 13.65 7.50
N THR A 122 -1.36 14.14 6.65
CA THR A 122 0.07 14.01 6.89
C THR A 122 0.51 14.82 8.11
N TYR A 123 -0.08 16.00 8.32
CA TYR A 123 0.20 16.83 9.49
C TYR A 123 -0.17 16.13 10.80
N ILE A 124 -1.38 15.55 10.84
CA ILE A 124 -1.94 14.94 12.05
C ILE A 124 -1.37 13.55 12.29
N TYR A 125 -1.32 12.70 11.26
CA TYR A 125 -1.14 11.27 11.43
C TYR A 125 0.25 10.75 11.01
N ALA A 126 1.06 11.48 10.24
CA ALA A 126 2.35 10.97 9.77
C ALA A 126 3.51 11.23 10.76
N PRO A 127 4.48 10.31 10.91
CA PRO A 127 4.40 8.92 10.46
C PRO A 127 3.41 8.15 11.35
N ALA A 128 2.51 7.41 10.72
CA ALA A 128 1.57 6.55 11.44
C ALA A 128 2.33 5.31 11.93
N ASP A 129 2.31 5.10 13.24
CA ASP A 129 3.08 4.02 13.88
C ASP A 129 2.58 2.64 13.39
N THR A 130 3.53 1.73 13.21
CA THR A 130 3.24 0.34 12.81
C THR A 130 3.78 -0.61 13.89
N PRO A 131 3.03 -1.65 14.31
CA PRO A 131 3.45 -2.53 15.40
C PRO A 131 4.80 -3.23 15.16
N GLY A 132 5.10 -3.56 13.91
CA GLY A 132 6.35 -4.23 13.51
C GLY A 132 7.56 -3.32 13.35
N LYS A 133 7.39 -2.00 13.38
CA LYS A 133 8.48 -1.02 13.31
C LYS A 133 8.08 0.27 14.04
N PRO A 134 8.04 0.27 15.39
CA PRO A 134 7.71 1.45 16.15
C PRO A 134 8.78 2.53 15.91
N VAL A 135 8.35 3.72 15.48
CA VAL A 135 9.26 4.85 15.28
C VAL A 135 9.43 5.54 16.63
N THR A 136 10.38 5.10 17.46
CA THR A 136 10.51 5.64 18.83
C THR A 136 11.27 6.97 18.88
N SER A 137 12.19 7.20 17.93
CA SER A 137 13.02 8.42 17.88
C SER A 137 12.25 9.62 17.33
N GLN A 138 12.20 10.71 18.11
CA GLN A 138 11.63 11.99 17.66
C GLN A 138 12.33 12.56 16.43
N VAL A 139 13.64 12.33 16.28
CA VAL A 139 14.41 12.74 15.10
C VAL A 139 13.90 12.00 13.86
N GLN A 140 13.70 10.68 13.99
CA GLN A 140 13.16 9.86 12.90
C GLN A 140 11.72 10.22 12.55
N LYS A 141 10.87 10.52 13.55
CA LYS A 141 9.49 10.98 13.31
C LYS A 141 9.47 12.27 12.49
N LYS A 142 10.27 13.27 12.88
CA LYS A 142 10.38 14.54 12.14
C LYS A 142 10.91 14.34 10.72
N TYR A 143 11.91 13.48 10.54
CA TYR A 143 12.48 13.16 9.24
C TYR A 143 11.45 12.52 8.29
N LEU A 144 10.76 11.46 8.72
CA LEU A 144 9.75 10.77 7.93
C LEU A 144 8.55 11.66 7.58
N ARG A 145 8.11 12.50 8.54
CA ARG A 145 7.07 13.50 8.29
C ARG A 145 7.50 14.50 7.22
N ARG A 146 8.74 15.01 7.30
CA ARG A 146 9.28 15.95 6.30
C ARG A 146 9.32 15.33 4.91
N ILE A 147 9.79 14.08 4.78
CA ILE A 147 9.77 13.37 3.50
C ILE A 147 8.33 13.20 2.99
N SER A 148 7.39 12.80 3.86
CA SER A 148 6.00 12.62 3.46
C SER A 148 5.39 13.90 2.88
N PHE A 149 5.67 15.06 3.50
CA PHE A 149 5.26 16.36 2.95
C PHE A 149 5.97 16.71 1.65
N THR A 150 7.28 16.49 1.54
CA THR A 150 8.03 16.77 0.30
C THR A 150 7.49 15.93 -0.85
N LEU A 151 7.22 14.64 -0.61
CA LEU A 151 6.64 13.75 -1.63
C LEU A 151 5.25 14.19 -2.05
N LEU A 152 4.39 14.57 -1.09
CA LEU A 152 3.06 15.08 -1.40
C LEU A 152 3.14 16.34 -2.26
N PHE A 153 4.02 17.27 -1.91
CA PHE A 153 4.20 18.50 -2.64
C PHE A 153 4.70 18.26 -4.08
N VAL A 154 5.73 17.43 -4.24
CA VAL A 154 6.28 17.07 -5.56
C VAL A 154 5.22 16.36 -6.41
N TRP A 155 4.49 15.42 -5.83
CA TRP A 155 3.41 14.70 -6.49
C TRP A 155 2.28 15.64 -6.94
N SER A 156 1.83 16.55 -6.07
CA SER A 156 0.78 17.52 -6.39
C SER A 156 1.21 18.46 -7.51
N ILE A 157 2.44 18.99 -7.47
CA ILE A 157 2.98 19.85 -8.54
C ILE A 157 3.02 19.09 -9.87
N LEU A 158 3.54 17.87 -9.87
CA LEU A 158 3.63 17.06 -11.08
C LEU A 158 2.24 16.78 -11.66
N CYS A 159 1.27 16.40 -10.83
CA CYS A 159 -0.10 16.15 -11.28
C CYS A 159 -0.77 17.42 -11.82
N ILE A 160 -0.60 18.57 -11.16
CA ILE A 160 -1.15 19.86 -11.62
C ILE A 160 -0.53 20.23 -12.96
N PHE A 161 0.79 20.12 -13.10
CA PHE A 161 1.50 20.40 -14.34
C PHE A 161 0.97 19.51 -15.47
N LEU A 162 0.87 18.20 -15.25
CA LEU A 162 0.35 17.28 -16.27
C LEU A 162 -1.11 17.57 -16.64
N VAL A 163 -1.99 17.85 -15.68
CA VAL A 163 -3.39 18.19 -15.99
C VAL A 163 -3.51 19.46 -16.83
N LEU A 164 -2.66 20.46 -16.60
CA LEU A 164 -2.72 21.75 -17.30
C LEU A 164 -2.11 21.69 -18.71
N TYR A 165 -1.00 20.97 -18.89
CA TYR A 165 -0.21 20.98 -20.12
C TYR A 165 -0.40 19.74 -20.99
N GLU A 166 -0.75 18.59 -20.41
CA GLU A 166 -0.98 17.33 -21.14
C GLU A 166 -2.48 17.05 -21.26
N LYS A 167 -3.01 17.10 -22.49
CA LYS A 167 -4.42 16.76 -22.77
C LYS A 167 -4.62 15.29 -23.15
N ASN A 168 -3.62 14.45 -22.91
CA ASN A 168 -3.70 13.03 -23.23
C ASN A 168 -4.65 12.31 -22.26
N LEU A 169 -5.66 11.65 -22.83
CA LEU A 169 -6.68 10.92 -22.08
C LEU A 169 -6.08 9.84 -21.17
N LEU A 170 -5.04 9.14 -21.61
CA LEU A 170 -4.34 8.14 -20.82
C LEU A 170 -3.67 8.78 -19.61
N ILE A 171 -2.94 9.89 -19.81
CA ILE A 171 -2.23 10.58 -18.72
C ILE A 171 -3.24 11.02 -17.65
N ASN A 172 -4.35 11.64 -18.05
CA ASN A 172 -5.35 12.10 -17.09
C ASN A 172 -6.07 10.94 -16.37
N ARG A 173 -6.25 9.79 -17.03
CA ARG A 173 -6.71 8.54 -16.38
C ARG A 173 -5.73 8.05 -15.32
N LEU A 174 -4.42 8.10 -15.61
CA LEU A 174 -3.38 7.72 -14.64
C LEU A 174 -3.31 8.68 -13.46
N ILE A 175 -3.48 10.00 -13.70
CA ILE A 175 -3.58 10.99 -12.62
C ILE A 175 -4.79 10.69 -11.74
N PHE A 176 -5.94 10.37 -12.34
CA PHE A 176 -7.13 9.98 -11.58
C PHE A 176 -6.90 8.72 -10.74
N ALA A 177 -6.29 7.68 -11.31
CA ALA A 177 -5.88 6.48 -10.57
C ALA A 177 -4.94 6.81 -9.41
N SER A 178 -3.95 7.68 -9.64
CA SER A 178 -3.04 8.13 -8.59
C SER A 178 -3.77 8.92 -7.51
N CYS A 179 -4.75 9.77 -7.84
CA CYS A 179 -5.55 10.48 -6.84
C CYS A 179 -6.31 9.49 -5.95
N LEU A 180 -6.95 8.47 -6.53
CA LEU A 180 -7.67 7.45 -5.74
C LEU A 180 -6.72 6.59 -4.89
N GLY A 181 -5.53 6.26 -5.41
CA GLY A 181 -4.47 5.64 -4.62
C GLY A 181 -4.05 6.53 -3.44
N MET A 182 -3.88 7.83 -3.67
CA MET A 182 -3.57 8.79 -2.60
C MET A 182 -4.70 8.91 -1.58
N VAL A 183 -5.96 8.95 -2.02
CA VAL A 183 -7.14 8.94 -1.12
C VAL A 183 -7.15 7.68 -0.24
N TRP A 184 -6.87 6.52 -0.82
CA TRP A 184 -6.72 5.29 -0.03
C TRP A 184 -5.58 5.40 0.98
N GLN A 185 -4.43 5.94 0.59
CA GLN A 185 -3.30 6.10 1.50
C GLN A 185 -3.62 7.07 2.64
N ILE A 186 -4.25 8.21 2.33
CA ILE A 186 -4.76 9.19 3.31
C ILE A 186 -5.70 8.50 4.29
N PHE A 187 -6.66 7.73 3.78
CA PHE A 187 -7.59 6.98 4.61
C PHE A 187 -6.85 5.98 5.53
N SER A 188 -5.88 5.25 4.99
CA SER A 188 -5.16 4.18 5.71
C SER A 188 -4.32 4.65 6.91
N ILE A 189 -3.96 5.93 6.97
CA ILE A 189 -3.22 6.52 8.11
C ILE A 189 -4.15 7.10 9.18
N THR A 190 -5.46 7.18 8.94
CA THR A 190 -6.44 7.68 9.92
C THR A 190 -6.91 6.57 10.88
N PRO A 191 -7.42 6.91 12.08
CA PRO A 191 -7.99 5.93 13.01
C PRO A 191 -9.11 5.08 12.39
N ILE A 192 -9.95 5.68 11.54
CA ILE A 192 -11.03 4.99 10.83
C ILE A 192 -10.45 3.97 9.84
N GLY A 193 -9.36 4.33 9.15
CA GLY A 193 -8.64 3.41 8.28
C GLY A 193 -8.07 2.20 9.03
N TYR A 194 -7.52 2.41 10.23
CA TYR A 194 -7.06 1.31 11.08
C TYR A 194 -8.21 0.38 11.49
N LEU A 195 -9.36 0.94 11.87
CA LEU A 195 -10.55 0.16 12.20
C LEU A 195 -11.06 -0.64 10.99
N PHE A 196 -11.09 -0.02 9.80
CA PHE A 196 -11.53 -0.67 8.57
C PHE A 196 -10.61 -1.82 8.18
N VAL A 197 -9.29 -1.63 8.23
CA VAL A 197 -8.33 -2.71 7.94
C VAL A 197 -8.44 -3.83 8.98
N HIS A 198 -8.63 -3.50 10.26
CA HIS A 198 -8.84 -4.51 11.30
C HIS A 198 -10.14 -5.31 11.09
N PHE A 199 -11.21 -4.64 10.67
CA PHE A 199 -12.48 -5.29 10.32
C PHE A 199 -12.29 -6.29 9.16
N LEU A 200 -11.65 -5.86 8.06
CA LEU A 200 -11.34 -6.74 6.93
C LEU A 200 -10.43 -7.90 7.35
N ASP A 201 -9.42 -7.62 8.16
CA ASP A 201 -8.49 -8.64 8.66
C ASP A 201 -9.18 -9.70 9.52
N SER A 202 -10.15 -9.27 10.35
CA SER A 202 -10.97 -10.16 11.18
C SER A 202 -11.90 -11.03 10.33
N LEU A 203 -12.54 -10.43 9.31
CA LEU A 203 -13.41 -11.17 8.38
C LEU A 203 -12.63 -12.24 7.62
N LEU A 204 -11.45 -11.89 7.09
CA LEU A 204 -10.57 -12.83 6.39
C LEU A 204 -10.06 -13.94 7.31
N LYS A 205 -9.78 -13.62 8.58
CA LYS A 205 -9.38 -14.61 9.58
C LYS A 205 -10.48 -15.64 9.81
N ILE A 206 -11.72 -15.21 10.04
CA ILE A 206 -12.89 -16.10 10.23
C ILE A 206 -13.08 -17.02 9.03
N ILE A 207 -13.03 -16.49 7.81
CA ILE A 207 -13.21 -17.29 6.58
C ILE A 207 -12.12 -18.36 6.45
N THR A 208 -10.89 -18.04 6.87
CA THR A 208 -9.75 -18.96 6.74
C THR A 208 -9.74 -20.02 7.84
N GLU A 209 -10.07 -19.65 9.08
CA GLU A 209 -10.13 -20.59 10.22
C GLU A 209 -11.33 -21.55 10.09
N ARG A 210 -12.50 -21.04 9.67
CA ARG A 210 -13.68 -21.87 9.37
C ARG A 210 -13.46 -22.86 8.22
N ARG A 211 -12.47 -22.61 7.35
CA ARG A 211 -12.08 -23.56 6.29
C ARG A 211 -11.21 -24.70 6.83
N ARG A 212 -10.34 -24.44 7.81
CA ARG A 212 -9.51 -25.47 8.45
C ARG A 212 -10.31 -26.44 9.31
N GLU A 213 -11.39 -25.97 9.94
CA GLU A 213 -12.30 -26.85 10.70
C GLU A 213 -13.17 -27.75 9.80
N ASN A 214 -13.28 -27.43 8.51
CA ASN A 214 -14.11 -28.17 7.54
C ASN A 214 -13.30 -29.03 6.55
N GLU A 215 -11.97 -29.05 6.63
CA GLU A 215 -11.14 -30.05 5.94
C GLU A 215 -11.02 -31.26 6.88
N PRO A 216 -11.63 -32.43 6.56
CA PRO A 216 -11.42 -33.63 7.36
C PRO A 216 -9.93 -33.97 7.32
N ASP A 217 -9.35 -34.32 8.47
CA ASP A 217 -7.97 -34.80 8.57
C ASP A 217 -7.79 -35.98 7.61
N ILE A 218 -7.16 -35.71 6.45
CA ILE A 218 -6.72 -36.76 5.53
C ILE A 218 -5.48 -37.38 6.20
N CYS A 219 -5.73 -38.38 7.05
CA CYS A 219 -4.72 -39.35 7.50
C CYS A 219 -4.20 -40.17 6.32
#